data_AF-A0AAV4FNJ9-F1
#
_entry.id   AF-A0AAV4FNJ9-F1
#
_cell.length_a   1.000
_cell.length_b   1.000
_cell.length_c   1.000
_cell.angle_alpha   90.00
_cell.angle_beta   90.00
_cell.angle_gamma   90.00
#
_symmetry.space_group_name_H-M   'P 1'
#
loop_
_entity.id
_entity.type
_entity.pdbx_description
1 polymer ?
#
loop_
_entity_poly.entity_id
_entity_poly.type
_entity_poly.pdbx_seq_one_letter_code
_entity_poly.pdbx_strand_id
1 'polypeptide(L)'
;MNVIPGCTDRNLAKFSITANFDDGSCKTKAVTGLALGGIYQTCEPRGDTLSKDPCVGVHRANALTGKLACPDGFTSVLLHEGTGPYQTEYKQICDW
;
A
#
# COMPACT_ATOMS: atom_id res chain seq x y z
N MET A 1 4.13 16.68 15.25
CA MET A 1 5.45 16.92 14.63
C MET A 1 5.43 16.34 13.23
N ASN A 2 6.03 17.03 12.26
CA ASN A 2 6.21 16.49 10.91
C ASN A 2 7.50 15.66 10.90
N VAL A 3 7.37 14.34 11.03
CA VAL A 3 8.48 13.40 11.10
C VAL A 3 8.69 12.77 9.73
N ILE A 4 9.93 12.81 9.25
CA ILE A 4 10.37 12.13 8.04
C ILE A 4 11.46 11.14 8.49
N PRO A 5 11.12 9.85 8.66
CA PRO A 5 12.08 8.84 9.11
C PRO A 5 13.11 8.52 8.02
N GLY A 6 14.32 8.21 8.44
CA GLY A 6 15.39 7.70 7.57
C GLY A 6 16.77 7.89 8.20
N CYS A 7 17.81 7.32 7.58
CA CYS A 7 19.16 7.47 8.10
C CYS A 7 19.64 8.92 8.04
N THR A 8 20.01 9.50 9.19
CA THR A 8 20.47 10.90 9.31
C THR A 8 21.99 11.07 9.32
N ASP A 9 22.77 9.97 9.37
CA ASP A 9 24.24 10.01 9.39
C ASP A 9 24.81 10.19 7.97
N ARG A 10 25.39 11.36 7.71
CA ARG A 10 25.95 11.76 6.41
C ARG A 10 27.14 10.90 5.94
N ASN A 11 27.77 10.15 6.83
CA ASN A 11 28.93 9.33 6.51
C ASN A 11 28.56 7.91 6.06
N LEU A 12 27.28 7.54 6.11
CA LEU A 12 26.81 6.20 5.78
C LEU A 12 26.12 6.17 4.42
N ALA A 13 26.27 5.05 3.71
CA ALA A 13 25.75 4.86 2.35
C ALA A 13 24.21 5.01 2.24
N LYS A 14 23.49 4.87 3.36
CA LYS A 14 22.03 4.95 3.43
C LYS A 14 21.49 6.32 3.82
N PHE A 15 22.35 7.33 3.97
CA PHE A 15 21.96 8.69 4.32
C PHE A 15 20.81 9.22 3.44
N SER A 16 19.76 9.72 4.08
CA SER A 16 18.64 10.40 3.42
C SER A 16 18.65 11.88 3.77
N ILE A 17 18.78 12.73 2.75
CA ILE A 17 18.81 14.19 2.93
C ILE A 17 17.48 14.79 3.42
N THR A 18 16.38 14.06 3.24
CA THR A 18 15.05 14.48 3.68
C THR A 18 14.70 14.02 5.09
N ALA A 19 15.48 13.10 5.67
CA ALA A 19 15.20 12.55 6.98
C ALA A 19 15.52 13.55 8.10
N ASN A 20 14.57 13.75 9.02
CA ASN A 20 14.75 14.56 10.22
C ASN A 20 14.69 13.73 11.52
N PHE A 21 14.53 12.41 11.40
CA PHE A 21 14.46 11.47 12.51
C PHE A 21 15.11 10.14 12.10
N ASP A 22 16.11 9.70 12.87
CA ASP A 22 16.79 8.42 12.61
C ASP A 22 15.86 7.25 12.91
N ASP A 23 15.62 6.42 11.90
CA ASP A 23 14.81 5.21 12.00
C ASP A 23 15.64 3.93 12.21
N GLY A 24 16.97 4.08 12.39
CA GLY A 24 17.90 2.98 12.60
C GLY A 24 18.33 2.30 11.30
N SER A 25 17.85 2.73 10.14
CA SER A 25 18.20 2.13 8.83
C SER A 25 19.69 2.27 8.49
N CYS A 26 20.40 3.24 9.08
CA CYS A 26 21.81 3.53 8.86
C CYS A 26 22.75 2.31 8.92
N LYS A 27 22.52 1.39 9.86
CA LYS A 27 23.40 0.24 10.13
C LYS A 27 22.83 -1.09 9.65
N THR A 28 21.68 -1.06 8.98
CA THR A 28 21.00 -2.26 8.48
C THR A 28 21.63 -2.75 7.18
N LYS A 29 21.65 -4.07 6.96
CA LYS A 29 21.93 -4.61 5.62
C LYS A 29 20.83 -4.18 4.66
N ALA A 30 21.18 -3.94 3.40
CA ALA A 30 20.17 -3.78 2.36
C ALA A 30 19.39 -5.08 2.22
N VAL A 31 18.07 -5.02 2.36
CA VAL A 31 17.19 -6.12 1.97
C VAL A 31 16.98 -5.99 0.47
N THR A 32 17.40 -7.01 -0.27
CA THR A 32 17.27 -7.08 -1.73
C THR A 32 16.47 -8.33 -2.10
N GLY A 33 15.80 -8.30 -3.25
CA GLY A 33 15.05 -9.46 -3.76
C GLY A 33 13.65 -9.65 -3.18
N LEU A 34 13.05 -8.63 -2.56
CA LEU A 34 11.61 -8.68 -2.26
C LEU A 34 10.82 -8.66 -3.56
N ALA A 35 10.03 -9.70 -3.80
CA ALA A 35 9.07 -9.72 -4.89
C ALA A 35 7.78 -9.01 -4.43
N LEU A 36 7.28 -8.09 -5.25
CA LEU A 36 5.99 -7.44 -5.03
C LEU A 36 4.97 -8.04 -6.01
N GLY A 37 3.95 -8.71 -5.48
CA GLY A 37 2.89 -9.37 -6.25
C GLY A 37 1.83 -8.42 -6.81
N GLY A 38 2.11 -7.11 -6.82
CA GLY A 38 1.18 -6.07 -7.25
C GLY A 38 0.28 -5.55 -6.12
N ILE A 39 -0.66 -4.70 -6.51
CA ILE A 39 -1.65 -4.07 -5.62
C ILE A 39 -3.03 -4.21 -6.25
N TYR A 40 -4.08 -4.28 -5.44
CA TYR A 40 -5.46 -4.15 -5.92
C TYR A 40 -6.32 -3.39 -4.91
N GLN A 41 -7.44 -2.87 -5.38
CA GLN A 41 -8.39 -2.13 -4.57
C GLN A 41 -9.80 -2.67 -4.79
N THR A 42 -10.48 -3.04 -3.70
CA THR A 42 -11.89 -3.42 -3.70
C THR A 42 -12.75 -2.30 -3.11
N CYS A 43 -14.04 -2.38 -3.37
CA CYS A 43 -15.03 -1.43 -2.91
C CYS A 43 -16.35 -2.15 -2.65
N GLU A 44 -17.03 -1.78 -1.58
CA GLU A 44 -18.33 -2.31 -1.21
C GLU A 44 -19.32 -1.14 -1.06
N PRO A 45 -20.43 -1.10 -1.81
CA PRO A 45 -21.44 -0.07 -1.66
C PRO A 45 -22.13 -0.17 -0.30
N ARG A 46 -22.54 0.97 0.26
CA ARG A 46 -23.30 1.08 1.51
C ARG A 46 -24.70 1.62 1.26
N GLY A 47 -25.70 0.86 1.70
CA GLY A 47 -27.13 1.24 1.64
C GLY A 47 -27.87 0.71 0.42
N ASP A 48 -29.21 0.68 0.52
CA ASP A 48 -30.06 -0.12 -0.36
C ASP A 48 -30.72 0.70 -1.49
N THR A 49 -30.73 2.03 -1.39
CA THR A 49 -31.37 2.94 -2.36
C THR A 49 -30.36 3.82 -3.08
N LEU A 50 -29.32 3.20 -3.67
CA LEU A 50 -28.29 3.91 -4.41
C LEU A 50 -28.72 4.10 -5.87
N SER A 51 -28.87 5.35 -6.31
CA SER A 51 -29.23 5.66 -7.70
C SER A 51 -28.13 5.36 -8.73
N LYS A 52 -26.89 5.19 -8.26
CA LYS A 52 -25.71 4.80 -9.04
C LYS A 52 -24.78 4.01 -8.15
N ASP A 53 -24.03 3.08 -8.74
CA ASP A 53 -22.98 2.35 -8.04
C ASP A 53 -21.81 3.29 -7.68
N PRO A 54 -21.57 3.55 -6.38
CA PRO A 54 -20.50 4.43 -5.92
C PRO A 54 -19.10 3.82 -6.08
N CYS A 55 -19.00 2.51 -6.39
CA CYS A 55 -17.75 1.80 -6.54
C CYS A 55 -17.18 1.82 -7.97
N VAL A 56 -17.91 2.38 -8.94
CA VAL A 56 -17.44 2.52 -10.32
C VAL A 56 -16.17 3.39 -10.37
N GLY A 57 -15.09 2.83 -10.90
CA GLY A 57 -13.78 3.52 -11.00
C GLY A 57 -12.94 3.49 -9.72
N VAL A 58 -13.49 3.00 -8.61
CA VAL A 58 -12.78 2.77 -7.35
C VAL A 58 -12.09 1.40 -7.36
N HIS A 59 -12.76 0.38 -7.90
CA HIS A 59 -12.13 -0.92 -8.11
C HIS A 59 -10.89 -0.79 -8.99
N ARG A 60 -9.78 -1.34 -8.52
CA ARG A 60 -8.53 -1.45 -9.27
C ARG A 60 -8.10 -2.91 -9.22
N ALA A 61 -8.17 -3.59 -10.37
CA ALA A 61 -7.61 -4.92 -10.50
C ALA A 61 -6.08 -4.89 -10.36
N ASN A 62 -5.52 -5.98 -9.86
CA ASN A 62 -4.08 -6.19 -9.85
C ASN A 62 -3.56 -6.21 -11.29
N ALA A 63 -2.58 -5.36 -11.58
CA ALA A 63 -1.99 -5.24 -12.91
C ALA A 63 -1.35 -6.54 -13.42
N LEU A 64 -0.92 -7.44 -12.53
CA LEU A 64 -0.30 -8.72 -12.90
C LEU A 64 -1.32 -9.80 -13.25
N THR A 65 -2.49 -9.81 -12.59
CA THR A 65 -3.49 -10.88 -12.75
C THR A 65 -4.74 -10.45 -13.51
N GLY A 66 -4.97 -9.14 -13.64
CA GLY A 66 -6.23 -8.58 -14.13
C GLY A 66 -7.42 -8.82 -13.18
N LYS A 67 -7.18 -9.30 -11.96
CA LYS A 67 -8.23 -9.68 -10.99
C LYS A 67 -8.12 -8.83 -9.72
N LEU A 68 -9.20 -8.79 -8.93
CA LEU A 68 -9.19 -8.26 -7.56
C LEU A 68 -8.59 -9.28 -6.58
N ALA A 69 -7.40 -9.80 -6.92
CA ALA A 69 -6.73 -10.86 -6.19
C ALA A 69 -5.22 -10.86 -6.45
N CYS A 70 -4.48 -11.47 -5.53
CA CYS A 70 -3.05 -11.68 -5.68
C CYS A 70 -2.72 -12.79 -6.69
N PRO A 71 -1.52 -12.77 -7.30
CA PRO A 71 -0.98 -13.91 -8.03
C PRO A 71 -0.78 -15.12 -7.12
N ASP A 72 -0.66 -16.31 -7.72
CA ASP A 72 -0.34 -17.53 -6.97
C ASP A 72 1.00 -17.38 -6.24
N GLY A 73 1.05 -17.82 -4.98
CA GLY A 73 2.21 -17.69 -4.11
C GLY A 73 2.34 -16.33 -3.40
N PHE A 74 1.38 -15.43 -3.56
CA PHE A 74 1.30 -14.18 -2.81
C PHE A 74 0.03 -14.12 -1.95
N THR A 75 0.12 -13.40 -0.85
CA THR A 75 -0.97 -13.14 0.09
C THR A 75 -1.32 -11.66 0.13
N SER A 76 -2.59 -11.35 0.34
CA SER A 76 -3.05 -9.96 0.42
C SER A 76 -2.80 -9.37 1.80
N VAL A 77 -2.12 -8.22 1.85
CA VAL A 77 -1.93 -7.41 3.05
C VAL A 77 -2.77 -6.13 2.92
N LEU A 78 -3.63 -5.87 3.90
CA LEU A 78 -4.45 -4.65 3.94
C LEU A 78 -3.56 -3.43 4.22
N LEU A 79 -3.45 -2.53 3.25
CA LEU A 79 -2.74 -1.26 3.40
C LEU A 79 -3.63 -0.19 4.03
N HIS A 80 -4.89 -0.14 3.59
CA HIS A 80 -5.81 0.90 4.04
C HIS A 80 -7.26 0.45 3.85
N GLU A 81 -8.09 0.80 4.82
CA GLU A 81 -9.53 0.77 4.75
C GLU A 81 -10.06 2.20 4.92
N GLY A 82 -10.92 2.62 4.00
CA GLY A 82 -11.51 3.96 4.01
C GLY A 82 -13.03 3.87 3.86
N THR A 83 -13.75 4.69 4.62
CA THR A 83 -15.21 4.83 4.48
C THR A 83 -15.53 6.15 3.79
N GLY A 84 -16.20 6.08 2.64
CA GLY A 84 -16.87 7.20 2.01
C GLY A 84 -18.35 7.29 2.44
N PRO A 85 -19.07 8.34 2.00
CA PRO A 85 -20.48 8.52 2.34
C PRO A 85 -21.39 7.34 1.94
N TYR A 86 -21.03 6.59 0.90
CA TYR A 86 -21.85 5.51 0.33
C TYR A 86 -21.06 4.25 -0.02
N GLN A 87 -19.81 4.12 0.43
CA GLN A 87 -18.96 2.99 0.10
C GLN A 87 -17.86 2.76 1.13
N THR A 88 -17.39 1.52 1.24
CA THR A 88 -16.11 1.19 1.88
C THR A 88 -15.09 0.84 0.81
N GLU A 89 -13.86 1.30 0.94
CA GLU A 89 -12.74 0.98 0.06
C GLU A 89 -11.65 0.22 0.82
N TYR A 90 -11.10 -0.82 0.19
CA TYR A 90 -9.98 -1.58 0.75
C TYR A 90 -8.83 -1.60 -0.27
N LYS A 91 -7.64 -1.16 0.15
CA LYS A 91 -6.41 -1.16 -0.65
C LYS A 91 -5.49 -2.25 -0.13
N GLN A 92 -5.02 -3.11 -1.02
CA GLN A 92 -4.24 -4.28 -0.66
C GLN A 92 -2.98 -4.36 -1.52
N ILE A 93 -1.89 -4.77 -0.89
CA ILE A 93 -0.66 -5.19 -1.56
C ILE A 93 -0.53 -6.70 -1.50
N CYS A 94 0.16 -7.29 -2.46
CA CYS A 94 0.42 -8.71 -2.53
C CYS A 94 1.87 -8.98 -2.15
N ASP A 95 2.07 -9.59 -0.99
CA ASP A 95 3.38 -9.94 -0.44
C ASP A 95 3.53 -11.47 -0.34
N TRP A 96 4.76 -11.97 -0.48
CA TRP A 96 5.10 -13.40 -0.55
C TRP A 96 5.25 -14.05 0.84
#